data_AF-A0A5E7P7T0-F1
#
_entry.id   AF-A0A5E7P7T0-F1
#
_cell.length_a   1.000
_cell.length_b   1.000
_cell.length_c   1.000
_cell.angle_alpha   90.00
_cell.angle_beta   90.00
_cell.angle_gamma   90.00
#
_symmetry.space_group_name_H-M   'P 1'
#
loop_
_entity.id
_entity.type
_entity.pdbx_description
1 polymer ?
#
loop_
_entity_poly.entity_id
_entity_poly.type
_entity_poly.pdbx_seq_one_letter_code
_entity_poly.pdbx_strand_id
1 'polypeptide(L)'
;MRVLFLSLCCLLLSACSSNPTTLFEDQVKNSKTPLAQTPLEAMRSSQAVPMPVDPGWRPPQWKITAAEPRILINGIPSNYRLFSISLIENKAFHINVNSWCVNACLGFSKYALNPYLILMDSKGNVQAEGFGKATGIVGVISQGLAGTVKNSGTYYLIVAADNRAPGETIIIDNLLLIGAAASPIVPLRIGMNSYPFGSVGPFLSTEESP
;
A
#
# COMPACT_ATOMS: atom_id res chain seq x y z
N MET A 1 -5.03 11.32 -50.98
CA MET A 1 -5.65 11.92 -49.76
C MET A 1 -6.18 10.90 -48.74
N ARG A 2 -6.60 9.68 -49.13
CA ARG A 2 -7.03 8.63 -48.17
C ARG A 2 -5.91 7.99 -47.33
N VAL A 3 -4.69 7.89 -47.86
CA VAL A 3 -3.55 7.22 -47.18
C VAL A 3 -2.96 8.09 -46.06
N LEU A 4 -3.03 9.42 -46.17
CA LEU A 4 -2.55 10.35 -45.13
C LEU A 4 -3.42 10.31 -43.86
N PHE A 5 -4.72 10.04 -44.01
CA PHE A 5 -5.66 9.97 -42.88
C PHE A 5 -5.52 8.68 -42.06
N LEU A 6 -5.11 7.56 -42.69
CA LEU A 6 -4.86 6.31 -41.96
C LEU A 6 -3.57 6.34 -41.13
N SER A 7 -2.53 7.05 -41.58
CA SER A 7 -1.28 7.18 -40.82
C SER A 7 -1.44 8.06 -39.58
N LEU A 8 -2.34 9.04 -39.61
CA LEU A 8 -2.61 9.93 -38.48
C LEU A 8 -3.40 9.22 -37.35
N CYS A 9 -4.27 8.25 -37.69
CA CYS A 9 -4.97 7.44 -36.69
C CYS A 9 -4.07 6.43 -35.97
N CYS A 10 -3.01 5.92 -36.62
CA CYS A 10 -2.05 5.01 -35.97
C CYS A 10 -1.11 5.71 -34.99
N LEU A 11 -0.84 7.01 -35.18
CA LEU A 11 0.00 7.82 -34.26
C LEU A 11 -0.76 8.30 -33.02
N LEU A 12 -2.09 8.19 -33.00
CA LEU A 12 -2.94 8.55 -31.85
C LEU A 12 -3.29 7.36 -30.94
N LEU A 13 -2.81 6.15 -31.28
CA LEU A 13 -3.07 4.91 -30.53
C LEU A 13 -1.91 4.47 -29.63
N SER A 14 -0.91 5.32 -29.39
CA SER A 14 -0.05 5.15 -28.22
C SER A 14 -0.87 5.48 -26.96
N ALA A 15 -1.79 4.58 -26.60
CA ALA A 15 -2.38 4.57 -25.28
C ALA A 15 -1.22 4.59 -24.29
N CYS A 16 -1.13 5.64 -23.47
CA CYS A 16 -0.14 5.78 -22.42
C CYS A 16 -0.33 4.63 -21.43
N SER A 17 0.26 3.45 -21.69
CA SER A 17 0.53 2.50 -20.63
C SER A 17 1.58 3.17 -19.75
N SER A 18 1.13 3.86 -18.72
CA SER A 18 2.00 4.65 -17.86
C SER A 18 2.91 3.69 -17.10
N ASN A 19 4.19 3.69 -17.47
CA ASN A 19 5.20 2.88 -16.82
C ASN A 19 5.31 3.34 -15.33
N PRO A 20 5.34 2.41 -14.35
CA PRO A 20 5.45 2.78 -12.94
C PRO A 20 6.65 3.67 -12.62
N THR A 21 7.79 3.44 -13.27
CA THR A 21 9.01 4.24 -13.11
C THR A 21 8.83 5.65 -13.65
N THR A 22 8.20 5.82 -14.82
CA THR A 22 7.93 7.16 -15.38
C THR A 22 6.93 7.92 -14.52
N LEU A 23 5.89 7.24 -14.03
CA LEU A 23 4.92 7.84 -13.10
C LEU A 23 5.57 8.30 -11.79
N PHE A 24 6.49 7.50 -11.24
CA PHE A 24 7.24 7.89 -10.06
C PHE A 24 8.07 9.15 -10.32
N GLU A 25 8.86 9.20 -11.40
CA GLU A 25 9.66 10.37 -11.74
C GLU A 25 8.78 11.61 -11.95
N ASP A 26 7.72 11.50 -12.77
CA ASP A 26 6.91 12.65 -13.19
C ASP A 26 5.97 13.16 -12.08
N GLN A 27 5.35 12.25 -11.33
CA GLN A 27 4.23 12.60 -10.44
C GLN A 27 4.54 12.44 -8.95
N VAL A 28 5.62 11.74 -8.57
CA VAL A 28 6.00 11.58 -7.16
C VAL A 28 7.24 12.41 -6.86
N LYS A 29 8.34 12.17 -7.57
CA LYS A 29 9.63 12.81 -7.31
C LYS A 29 9.58 14.30 -7.60
N ASN A 30 9.04 14.68 -8.76
CA ASN A 30 8.93 16.07 -9.21
C ASN A 30 7.67 16.80 -8.66
N SER A 31 6.90 16.16 -7.79
CA SER A 31 5.70 16.76 -7.19
C SER A 31 6.04 17.95 -6.28
N LYS A 32 5.05 18.84 -6.12
CA LYS A 32 5.07 19.99 -5.21
C LYS A 32 4.25 19.78 -3.95
N THR A 33 3.63 18.61 -3.76
CA THR A 33 2.89 18.31 -2.52
C THR A 33 3.83 18.34 -1.32
N PRO A 34 3.33 18.63 -0.10
CA PRO A 34 4.16 18.66 1.11
C PRO A 34 5.00 17.39 1.25
N LEU A 35 6.28 17.54 1.60
CA LEU A 35 7.23 16.44 1.78
C LEU A 35 7.73 16.41 3.21
N ALA A 36 7.19 15.47 3.99
CA ALA A 36 7.63 15.22 5.35
C ALA A 36 8.97 14.46 5.37
N GLN A 37 9.91 14.96 6.16
CA GLN A 37 11.21 14.34 6.41
C GLN A 37 11.13 13.25 7.49
N THR A 38 10.12 13.32 8.37
CA THR A 38 9.94 12.39 9.49
C THR A 38 8.49 11.93 9.64
N PRO A 39 8.24 10.78 10.30
CA PRO A 39 6.87 10.32 10.58
C PRO A 39 6.05 11.32 11.41
N LEU A 40 6.66 11.99 12.40
CA LEU A 40 5.99 13.03 13.20
C LEU A 40 5.57 14.23 12.34
N GLU A 41 6.42 14.68 11.42
CA GLU A 41 6.06 15.75 10.49
C GLU A 41 4.91 15.32 9.57
N ALA A 42 4.96 14.08 9.05
CA ALA A 42 3.88 13.52 8.25
C ALA A 42 2.56 13.51 9.02
N MET A 43 2.57 13.02 10.27
CA MET A 43 1.40 13.01 11.15
C MET A 43 0.79 14.41 11.37
N ARG A 44 1.61 15.46 11.46
CA ARG A 44 1.15 16.84 11.67
C ARG A 44 0.65 17.51 10.38
N SER A 45 1.15 17.08 9.23
CA SER A 45 0.88 17.69 7.92
C SER A 45 -0.35 17.13 7.20
N SER A 46 -0.99 16.09 7.75
CA SER A 46 -2.10 15.39 7.13
C SER A 46 -3.23 15.15 8.12
N GLN A 47 -4.48 15.19 7.63
CA GLN A 47 -5.64 14.86 8.44
C GLN A 47 -5.79 13.34 8.54
N ALA A 48 -5.87 12.83 9.77
CA ALA A 48 -6.11 11.42 10.01
C ALA A 48 -7.56 11.03 9.68
N VAL A 49 -7.73 9.93 8.96
CA VAL A 49 -9.04 9.29 8.74
C VAL A 49 -9.24 8.20 9.81
N PRO A 50 -10.38 8.18 10.53
CA PRO A 50 -10.67 7.10 11.47
C PRO A 50 -10.67 5.74 10.76
N MET A 51 -9.87 4.82 11.28
CA MET A 51 -9.77 3.47 10.77
C MET A 51 -10.99 2.65 11.22
N PRO A 52 -11.62 1.87 10.31
CA PRO A 52 -12.72 1.00 10.67
C PRO A 52 -12.23 -0.17 11.54
N VAL A 53 -13.12 -0.62 12.43
CA VAL A 53 -12.95 -1.83 13.25
C VAL A 53 -13.90 -2.89 12.69
N ASP A 54 -13.37 -4.06 12.37
CA ASP A 54 -14.10 -5.22 11.82
C ASP A 54 -15.11 -4.85 10.70
N PRO A 55 -14.66 -4.22 9.59
CA PRO A 55 -15.57 -3.74 8.54
C PRO A 55 -16.21 -4.85 7.69
N GLY A 56 -15.99 -6.12 8.03
CA GLY A 56 -16.43 -7.27 7.26
C GLY A 56 -15.66 -7.45 5.94
N TRP A 57 -16.28 -8.11 4.97
CA TRP A 57 -15.62 -8.60 3.74
C TRP A 57 -15.17 -7.50 2.77
N ARG A 58 -15.71 -6.28 2.88
CA ARG A 58 -15.40 -5.16 1.99
C ARG A 58 -15.08 -3.90 2.80
N PRO A 59 -13.85 -3.78 3.33
CA PRO A 59 -13.44 -2.54 3.99
C PRO A 59 -13.57 -1.34 3.05
N PRO A 60 -13.91 -0.15 3.58
CA PRO A 60 -13.81 1.09 2.84
C PRO A 60 -12.41 1.25 2.23
N GLN A 61 -12.36 1.94 1.09
CA GLN A 61 -11.14 2.09 0.32
C GLN A 61 -10.78 3.56 0.15
N TRP A 62 -9.50 3.87 0.26
CA TRP A 62 -8.94 5.19 0.07
C TRP A 62 -7.85 5.16 -0.99
N LYS A 63 -7.92 6.09 -1.94
CA LYS A 63 -6.92 6.21 -3.00
C LYS A 63 -5.68 6.93 -2.49
N ILE A 64 -4.50 6.40 -2.76
CA ILE A 64 -3.23 7.13 -2.68
C ILE A 64 -2.87 7.50 -4.11
N THR A 65 -2.83 8.79 -4.40
CA THR A 65 -2.60 9.40 -5.73
C THR A 65 -1.49 10.46 -5.64
N ALA A 66 -1.23 11.15 -6.75
CA ALA A 66 -0.25 12.23 -6.78
C ALA A 66 -0.65 13.45 -5.93
N ALA A 67 -1.93 13.58 -5.55
CA ALA A 67 -2.44 14.72 -4.79
C ALA A 67 -2.13 14.62 -3.27
N GLU A 68 -1.90 13.42 -2.76
CA GLU A 68 -1.59 13.19 -1.35
C GLU A 68 -0.20 13.77 -0.98
N PRO A 69 0.00 14.15 0.30
CA PRO A 69 1.31 14.53 0.79
C PRO A 69 2.28 13.35 0.68
N ARG A 70 3.57 13.66 0.73
CA ARG A 70 4.67 12.70 0.60
C ARG A 70 5.46 12.62 1.91
N ILE A 71 6.03 11.45 2.18
CA ILE A 71 7.00 11.20 3.24
C ILE A 71 8.27 10.60 2.63
N LEU A 72 9.45 10.93 3.16
CA LEU A 72 10.69 10.25 2.81
C LEU A 72 10.81 8.90 3.51
N ILE A 73 10.90 7.82 2.75
CA ILE A 73 11.20 6.48 3.23
C ILE A 73 12.56 6.09 2.67
N ASN A 74 13.57 5.99 3.53
CA ASN A 74 14.97 5.79 3.15
C ASN A 74 15.44 6.77 2.05
N GLY A 75 15.02 8.04 2.15
CA GLY A 75 15.36 9.09 1.17
C GLY A 75 14.51 9.08 -0.10
N ILE A 76 13.54 8.16 -0.24
CA ILE A 76 12.65 8.09 -1.41
C ILE A 76 11.27 8.69 -1.09
N PRO A 77 10.82 9.71 -1.83
CA PRO A 77 9.48 10.29 -1.65
C PRO A 77 8.36 9.28 -1.94
N SER A 78 7.43 9.18 -1.01
CA SER A 78 6.34 8.20 -1.02
C SER A 78 5.04 8.88 -0.63
N ASN A 79 4.04 8.93 -1.53
CA ASN A 79 2.73 9.49 -1.21
C ASN A 79 2.06 8.64 -0.13
N TYR A 80 1.34 9.28 0.80
CA TYR A 80 0.77 8.56 1.94
C TYR A 80 -0.59 9.09 2.37
N ARG A 81 -1.30 8.26 3.13
CA ARG A 81 -2.45 8.65 3.93
C ARG A 81 -2.23 8.34 5.40
N LEU A 82 -2.87 9.13 6.24
CA LEU A 82 -2.83 8.99 7.69
C LEU A 82 -4.17 8.45 8.19
N PHE A 83 -4.11 7.44 9.05
CA PHE A 83 -5.27 6.84 9.69
C PHE A 83 -5.12 6.89 11.20
N SER A 84 -6.23 6.98 11.93
CA SER A 84 -6.23 6.93 13.40
C SER A 84 -7.00 5.71 13.90
N ILE A 85 -6.53 5.10 14.98
CA ILE A 85 -7.18 3.97 15.64
C ILE A 85 -6.95 4.02 17.15
N SER A 86 -7.95 3.62 17.93
CA SER A 86 -7.79 3.47 19.38
C SER A 86 -7.26 2.08 19.72
N LEU A 87 -6.13 2.01 20.42
CA LEU A 87 -5.56 0.75 20.91
C LEU A 87 -5.58 0.72 22.44
N ILE A 88 -5.65 -0.49 22.99
CA ILE A 88 -5.76 -0.75 24.43
C ILE A 88 -4.44 -1.33 24.94
N GLU A 89 -3.96 -0.81 26.05
CA GLU A 89 -2.77 -1.27 26.76
C GLU A 89 -2.79 -2.79 26.96
N ASN A 90 -1.67 -3.45 26.65
CA ASN A 90 -1.45 -4.89 26.81
C ASN A 90 -2.47 -5.79 26.08
N LYS A 91 -3.35 -5.24 25.25
CA LYS A 91 -4.23 -6.00 24.36
C LYS A 91 -3.55 -6.20 23.01
N ALA A 92 -3.58 -7.44 22.51
CA ALA A 92 -3.14 -7.72 21.17
C ALA A 92 -3.98 -6.95 20.15
N PHE A 93 -3.32 -6.34 19.17
CA PHE A 93 -3.97 -5.72 18.02
C PHE A 93 -3.54 -6.42 16.74
N HIS A 94 -4.43 -6.42 15.75
CA HIS A 94 -4.17 -6.91 14.41
C HIS A 94 -4.70 -5.87 13.42
N ILE A 95 -3.82 -5.07 12.85
CA ILE A 95 -4.15 -4.11 11.79
C ILE A 95 -3.89 -4.80 10.44
N ASN A 96 -4.92 -4.84 9.61
CA ASN A 96 -4.84 -5.36 8.25
C ASN A 96 -4.89 -4.20 7.26
N VAL A 97 -4.07 -4.25 6.22
CA VAL A 97 -4.01 -3.26 5.15
C VAL A 97 -4.12 -3.97 3.82
N ASN A 98 -5.28 -3.83 3.19
CA ASN A 98 -5.52 -4.33 1.84
C ASN A 98 -5.09 -3.29 0.81
N SER A 99 -4.37 -3.70 -0.22
CA SER A 99 -4.01 -2.92 -1.40
C SER A 99 -4.57 -3.61 -2.64
N TRP A 100 -5.49 -2.96 -3.34
CA TRP A 100 -6.13 -3.57 -4.51
C TRP A 100 -5.31 -3.36 -5.78
N CYS A 101 -5.39 -4.32 -6.69
CA CYS A 101 -4.85 -4.18 -8.03
C CYS A 101 -5.35 -2.90 -8.70
N VAL A 102 -4.42 -2.21 -9.35
CA VAL A 102 -4.71 -1.18 -10.33
C VAL A 102 -5.43 -1.83 -11.51
N ASN A 103 -6.48 -1.16 -12.01
CA ASN A 103 -7.29 -1.61 -13.15
C ASN A 103 -7.81 -3.06 -13.03
N ALA A 104 -8.21 -3.49 -11.83
CA ALA A 104 -8.78 -4.82 -11.56
C ALA A 104 -7.88 -6.01 -12.00
N CYS A 105 -6.55 -5.81 -11.98
CA CYS A 105 -5.55 -6.75 -12.49
C CYS A 105 -5.74 -7.15 -13.96
N LEU A 106 -6.40 -6.31 -14.78
CA LEU A 106 -6.60 -6.57 -16.20
C LEU A 106 -5.29 -6.34 -16.97
N GLY A 107 -4.95 -7.25 -17.88
CA GLY A 107 -3.77 -7.14 -18.75
C GLY A 107 -2.64 -8.11 -18.39
N PHE A 108 -1.56 -8.05 -19.19
CA PHE A 108 -0.38 -8.93 -19.04
C PHE A 108 0.47 -8.57 -17.81
N SER A 109 0.54 -7.29 -17.46
CA SER A 109 1.25 -6.80 -16.26
C SER A 109 0.23 -6.39 -15.19
N LYS A 110 0.32 -7.02 -14.02
CA LYS A 110 -0.55 -6.72 -12.87
C LYS A 110 0.18 -5.77 -11.94
N TYR A 111 -0.49 -4.72 -11.50
CA TYR A 111 0.08 -3.70 -10.64
C TYR A 111 -0.75 -3.51 -9.38
N ALA A 112 -0.10 -3.22 -8.27
CA ALA A 112 -0.74 -2.82 -7.03
C ALA A 112 0.20 -1.88 -6.27
N LEU A 113 -0.34 -1.06 -5.37
CA LEU A 113 0.49 -0.31 -4.46
C LEU A 113 1.13 -1.29 -3.47
N ASN A 114 2.45 -1.22 -3.30
CA ASN A 114 3.14 -1.93 -2.22
C ASN A 114 3.21 -1.01 -0.99
N PRO A 115 2.39 -1.22 0.05
CA PRO A 115 2.38 -0.28 1.17
C PRO A 115 3.59 -0.47 2.07
N TYR A 116 4.13 0.65 2.56
CA TYR A 116 5.00 0.72 3.74
C TYR A 116 4.19 1.27 4.90
N LEU A 117 4.22 0.58 6.04
CA LEU A 117 3.39 0.88 7.19
C LEU A 117 4.25 1.51 8.28
N ILE A 118 3.77 2.58 8.92
CA ILE A 118 4.40 3.19 10.10
C ILE A 118 3.31 3.45 11.13
N LEU A 119 3.36 2.74 12.25
CA LEU A 119 2.47 2.92 13.39
C LEU A 119 3.14 3.82 14.43
N MET A 120 2.45 4.86 14.87
CA MET A 120 2.94 5.84 15.84
C MET A 120 1.95 6.02 17.00
N ASP A 121 2.47 6.37 18.17
CA ASP A 121 1.66 6.90 19.25
C ASP A 121 1.25 8.37 19.00
N SER A 122 0.44 8.93 19.89
CA SER A 122 -0.01 10.33 19.80
C SER A 122 1.10 11.38 19.91
N LYS A 123 2.30 11.00 20.36
CA LYS A 123 3.48 11.87 20.44
C LYS A 123 4.32 11.78 19.17
N GLY A 124 4.00 10.86 18.25
CA GLY A 124 4.75 10.60 17.03
C GLY A 124 5.91 9.62 17.21
N ASN A 125 5.99 8.89 18.32
CA ASN A 125 6.99 7.85 18.49
C ASN A 125 6.57 6.62 17.69
N VAL A 126 7.46 6.14 16.81
CA VAL A 126 7.23 4.93 16.01
C VAL A 126 7.19 3.71 16.94
N GLN A 127 6.08 2.97 16.89
CA GLN A 127 5.86 1.73 17.64
C GLN A 127 6.19 0.49 16.80
N ALA A 128 5.95 0.58 15.49
CA ALA A 128 6.30 -0.45 14.53
C ALA A 128 6.34 0.15 13.12
N GLU A 129 7.18 -0.40 12.26
CA GLU A 129 7.24 -0.03 10.85
C GLU A 129 7.68 -1.20 9.97
N GLY A 130 7.42 -1.10 8.68
CA GLY A 130 7.93 -2.03 7.68
C GLY A 130 6.86 -2.53 6.70
N PHE A 131 7.18 -3.67 6.08
CA PHE A 131 6.28 -4.39 5.20
C PHE A 131 5.53 -5.45 6.00
N GLY A 132 4.20 -5.43 5.95
CA GLY A 132 3.45 -6.59 6.41
C GLY A 132 3.63 -7.75 5.42
N LYS A 133 3.52 -8.98 5.93
CA LYS A 133 3.53 -10.19 5.09
C LYS A 133 2.43 -10.07 4.04
N ALA A 134 2.83 -9.86 2.79
CA ALA A 134 1.90 -9.83 1.68
C ALA A 134 1.29 -11.23 1.53
N THR A 135 -0.03 -11.34 1.66
CA THR A 135 -0.80 -12.51 1.25
C THR A 135 -1.61 -12.12 0.03
N GLY A 136 -1.43 -12.85 -1.06
CA GLY A 136 -2.06 -12.56 -2.34
C GLY A 136 -3.27 -13.45 -2.56
N ILE A 137 -4.47 -12.86 -2.54
CA ILE A 137 -5.62 -13.41 -3.25
C ILE A 137 -5.69 -12.66 -4.59
N VAL A 138 -6.13 -13.29 -5.68
CA VAL A 138 -6.27 -12.61 -6.98
C VAL A 138 -7.05 -11.30 -6.79
N GLY A 139 -6.43 -10.16 -7.07
CA GLY A 139 -7.07 -8.84 -6.90
C GLY A 139 -6.53 -7.97 -5.76
N VAL A 140 -5.89 -8.56 -4.75
CA VAL A 140 -5.56 -7.86 -3.49
C VAL A 140 -4.24 -8.34 -2.91
N ILE A 141 -3.44 -7.40 -2.41
CA ILE A 141 -2.30 -7.63 -1.54
C ILE A 141 -2.72 -7.25 -0.13
N SER A 142 -2.72 -8.20 0.79
CA SER A 142 -3.03 -7.94 2.19
C SER A 142 -1.75 -7.97 3.02
N GLN A 143 -1.50 -6.93 3.80
CA GLN A 143 -0.40 -6.81 4.75
C GLN A 143 -0.94 -6.68 6.17
N GLY A 144 -0.38 -7.43 7.12
CA GLY A 144 -0.76 -7.36 8.54
C GLY A 144 0.32 -6.73 9.41
N LEU A 145 -0.09 -5.94 10.39
CA LEU A 145 0.72 -5.48 11.51
C LEU A 145 0.05 -5.94 12.81
N ALA A 146 0.76 -6.75 13.60
CA ALA A 146 0.26 -7.26 14.87
C ALA A 146 1.23 -6.96 16.01
N GLY A 147 0.70 -6.82 17.22
CA GLY A 147 1.52 -6.57 18.40
C GLY A 147 0.68 -6.16 19.61
N THR A 148 1.33 -5.56 20.59
CA THR A 148 0.69 -4.96 21.77
C THR A 148 1.22 -3.55 21.96
N VAL A 149 0.46 -2.72 22.67
CA VAL A 149 0.87 -1.36 23.02
C VAL A 149 1.03 -1.19 24.53
N LYS A 150 1.97 -0.33 24.94
CA LYS A 150 2.27 -0.07 26.36
C LYS A 150 1.29 0.86 27.05
N ASN A 151 0.52 1.64 26.30
CA ASN A 151 -0.43 2.61 26.83
C ASN A 151 -1.69 2.61 25.98
N SER A 152 -2.86 2.72 26.62
CA SER A 152 -4.12 2.92 25.90
C SER A 152 -4.17 4.32 25.29
N GLY A 153 -4.76 4.46 24.11
CA GLY A 153 -4.93 5.77 23.48
C GLY A 153 -5.11 5.71 21.96
N THR A 154 -5.08 6.89 21.34
CA THR A 154 -5.12 7.03 19.88
C THR A 154 -3.73 6.83 19.31
N TYR A 155 -3.64 5.90 18.36
CA TYR A 155 -2.48 5.63 17.54
C TYR A 155 -2.75 6.06 16.10
N TYR A 156 -1.68 6.33 15.37
CA TYR A 156 -1.71 6.81 14.00
C TYR A 156 -0.95 5.88 13.08
N LEU A 157 -1.59 5.44 12.00
CA LEU A 157 -0.99 4.61 10.98
C LEU A 157 -0.78 5.45 9.71
N ILE A 158 0.48 5.60 9.31
CA ILE A 158 0.82 6.03 7.95
C ILE A 158 0.78 4.80 7.06
N VAL A 159 0.01 4.89 5.98
CA VAL A 159 0.06 3.94 4.86
C VAL A 159 0.64 4.69 3.67
N ALA A 160 1.88 4.38 3.31
CA ALA A 160 2.62 5.04 2.24
C ALA A 160 2.83 4.11 1.04
N ALA A 161 2.84 4.66 -0.17
CA ALA A 161 3.24 3.95 -1.38
C ALA A 161 4.76 3.75 -1.39
N ASP A 162 5.25 2.52 -1.21
CA ASP A 162 6.70 2.27 -1.24
C ASP A 162 7.26 2.39 -2.66
N ASN A 163 7.91 3.52 -2.91
CA ASN A 163 8.50 3.87 -4.19
C ASN A 163 9.99 3.54 -4.29
N ARG A 164 10.57 2.77 -3.38
CA ARG A 164 11.98 2.38 -3.47
C ARG A 164 12.28 1.49 -4.69
N ALA A 165 11.28 0.78 -5.20
CA ALA A 165 11.41 -0.11 -6.35
C ALA A 165 10.11 -0.13 -7.22
N PRO A 166 9.74 0.98 -7.89
CA PRO A 166 8.53 1.03 -8.71
C PRO A 166 8.65 0.09 -9.91
N GLY A 167 7.60 -0.71 -10.16
CA GLY A 167 7.55 -1.68 -11.25
C GLY A 167 8.16 -3.05 -10.91
N GLU A 168 8.90 -3.17 -9.80
CA GLU A 168 9.44 -4.45 -9.34
C GLU A 168 8.34 -5.35 -8.75
N THR A 169 8.53 -6.66 -8.88
CA THR A 169 7.57 -7.63 -8.35
C THR A 169 7.51 -7.56 -6.83
N ILE A 170 6.30 -7.44 -6.30
CA ILE A 170 6.00 -7.49 -4.88
C ILE A 170 6.17 -8.93 -4.42
N ILE A 171 7.08 -9.14 -3.49
CA ILE A 171 7.38 -10.47 -2.94
C ILE A 171 6.30 -10.82 -1.91
N ILE A 172 5.55 -11.89 -2.19
CA ILE A 172 4.47 -12.45 -1.38
C ILE A 172 4.97 -13.76 -0.78
N ASP A 173 5.51 -13.75 0.43
CA ASP A 173 5.95 -14.96 1.11
C ASP A 173 4.77 -15.70 1.75
N ASN A 174 4.62 -17.00 1.49
CA ASN A 174 3.71 -17.87 2.25
C ASN A 174 4.34 -19.23 2.65
N LEU A 175 4.44 -19.40 3.98
CA LEU A 175 4.17 -20.57 4.85
C LEU A 175 4.72 -21.98 4.53
N LEU A 176 5.50 -22.50 5.48
CA LEU A 176 5.58 -23.93 5.80
C LEU A 176 4.33 -24.33 6.62
N LEU A 177 3.55 -25.29 6.12
CA LEU A 177 2.54 -26.01 6.89
C LEU A 177 3.24 -27.09 7.74
N ILE A 178 3.09 -27.04 9.07
CA ILE A 178 3.50 -28.16 9.93
C ILE A 178 2.57 -29.34 9.62
N GLY A 179 3.13 -30.43 9.07
CA GLY A 179 2.43 -31.71 8.88
C GLY A 179 2.04 -32.08 7.45
N ALA A 180 2.28 -31.25 6.43
CA ALA A 180 2.04 -31.63 5.04
C ALA A 180 3.27 -32.34 4.44
N ALA A 181 3.08 -33.53 3.88
CA ALA A 181 4.11 -34.26 3.15
C ALA A 181 4.70 -33.38 2.04
N ALA A 182 6.03 -33.37 1.94
CA ALA A 182 6.80 -32.57 1.00
C ALA A 182 6.38 -32.85 -0.45
N SER A 183 5.43 -32.08 -0.94
CA SER A 183 5.22 -31.86 -2.37
C SER A 183 5.28 -30.34 -2.54
N PRO A 184 6.28 -29.81 -3.27
CA PRO A 184 6.38 -28.37 -3.45
C PRO A 184 5.21 -27.97 -4.33
N ILE A 185 4.12 -27.50 -3.72
CA ILE A 185 3.16 -26.67 -4.43
C ILE A 185 3.99 -25.44 -4.78
N VAL A 186 4.48 -25.39 -6.01
CA VAL A 186 5.10 -24.19 -6.57
C VAL A 186 4.06 -23.09 -6.33
N PRO A 187 4.32 -22.09 -5.46
CA PRO A 187 3.37 -21.02 -5.31
C PRO A 187 3.22 -20.43 -6.71
N LEU A 188 2.02 -20.47 -7.27
CA LEU A 188 1.69 -19.75 -8.48
C LEU A 188 2.03 -18.29 -8.17
N ARG A 189 3.23 -17.86 -8.58
CA ARG A 189 3.73 -16.51 -8.41
C ARG A 189 2.92 -15.61 -9.31
N ILE A 190 1.67 -15.33 -8.91
CA ILE A 190 0.93 -14.21 -9.45
C ILE A 190 1.54 -12.98 -8.80
N GLY A 191 2.75 -12.64 -9.25
CA GLY A 191 3.45 -11.42 -8.85
C GLY A 191 2.65 -10.23 -9.34
N MET A 192 2.32 -9.33 -8.43
CA MET A 192 1.91 -7.97 -8.77
C MET A 192 3.16 -7.10 -8.70
N ASN A 193 3.30 -6.16 -9.62
CA ASN A 193 4.39 -5.21 -9.63
C ASN A 193 4.02 -3.95 -8.85
N SER A 194 5.00 -3.36 -8.16
CA SER A 194 4.79 -2.14 -7.37
C SER A 194 4.35 -0.98 -8.26
N TYR A 195 3.33 -0.26 -7.82
CA TYR A 195 2.81 0.95 -8.47
C TYR A 195 2.85 2.12 -7.50
N PRO A 196 3.21 3.34 -7.96
CA PRO A 196 3.36 4.49 -7.08
C PRO A 196 2.03 5.00 -6.49
N PHE A 197 0.91 4.51 -7.01
CA PHE A 197 -0.44 4.90 -6.62
C PHE A 197 -1.33 3.67 -6.49
N GLY A 198 -2.44 3.79 -5.77
CA GLY A 198 -3.35 2.65 -5.61
C GLY A 198 -4.50 2.94 -4.68
N SER A 199 -5.22 1.88 -4.31
CA SER A 199 -6.32 1.92 -3.36
C SER A 199 -5.92 1.09 -2.15
N VAL A 200 -6.05 1.64 -0.95
CA VAL A 200 -5.74 0.96 0.31
C VAL A 200 -6.94 0.96 1.26
N GLY A 201 -7.01 -0.05 2.11
CA GLY A 201 -8.11 -0.25 3.06
C GLY A 201 -7.55 -0.79 4.36
N PRO A 202 -7.03 0.07 5.24
CA PRO A 202 -6.60 -0.33 6.57
C PRO A 202 -7.82 -0.56 7.48
N PHE A 203 -7.74 -1.57 8.33
CA PHE A 203 -8.75 -1.85 9.36
C PHE A 203 -8.14 -2.57 10.55
N LEU A 204 -8.74 -2.40 11.73
CA LEU A 204 -8.42 -3.18 12.92
C LEU A 204 -9.31 -4.43 12.96
N SER A 205 -8.70 -5.59 13.15
CA SER A 205 -9.37 -6.86 13.47
C SER A 205 -9.36 -7.10 14.97
N THR A 206 -10.51 -7.42 15.55
CA THR A 206 -10.62 -7.73 16.98
C THR A 206 -10.64 -9.22 17.30
N GLU A 207 -10.89 -10.06 16.30
CA GLU A 207 -10.73 -11.52 16.39
C GLU A 207 -9.35 -11.94 15.84
N GLU A 208 -8.75 -12.97 16.44
CA GLU A 208 -7.69 -13.74 15.77
C GLU A 208 -8.34 -14.34 14.52
N SER A 209 -8.24 -13.65 13.37
CA SER A 209 -8.73 -14.20 12.12
C SER A 209 -8.05 -15.56 11.89
N PRO A 210 -8.82 -16.64 11.66
CA PRO A 210 -8.29 -17.99 11.54
C PRO A 210 -7.30 -18.16 10.38
#